data_AF-A0A318U851-F1
#
_entry.id   AF-A0A318U851-F1
#
_cell.length_a   1.000
_cell.length_b   1.000
_cell.length_c   1.000
_cell.angle_alpha   90.00
_cell.angle_beta   90.00
_cell.angle_gamma   90.00
#
_symmetry.space_group_name_H-M   'P 1'
#
loop_
_entity.id
_entity.type
_entity.pdbx_description
1 polymer ?
#
loop_
_entity_poly.entity_id
_entity_poly.type
_entity_poly.pdbx_seq_one_letter_code
_entity_poly.pdbx_strand_id
1 'polypeptide(L)'
;MNKGITLSAALTIIFTVLLGNLNTVFAQQPPAEFFNGLKAMSVNSTQAKNDMMISIAKMPDFHGAYHFLGVLYSEARQQDSAIYYLEKAVRLNTTNVNKTREMSYARLIEAYTYKQDFEKAYQTGLEANELYPDNKAIAATLKDACLWSFYIKYADLNKNYLSPVIMDEYVVNSITQEYLITRKLIHQGERLQVVGQSLQNINKLNYDVLKYVTATDKTERELKFRLNWNMNTEFGGKVFPSKTVAENKGNPMYERIGALLLKDPRMDLKTALEKLKQ
;
A
#
# COMPACT_ATOMS: atom_id res chain seq x y z
N MET A 1 -18.92 -16.01 83.80
CA MET A 1 -18.41 -14.69 83.36
C MET A 1 -17.62 -14.90 82.09
N ASN A 2 -18.24 -14.60 80.97
CA ASN A 2 -17.84 -15.04 79.62
C ASN A 2 -17.34 -13.79 78.87
N LYS A 3 -16.05 -13.75 78.48
CA LYS A 3 -15.51 -12.68 77.63
C LYS A 3 -15.55 -13.14 76.18
N GLY A 4 -16.52 -12.61 75.44
CA GLY A 4 -16.66 -12.82 74.00
C GLY A 4 -15.61 -12.04 73.21
N ILE A 5 -15.02 -12.72 72.23
CA ILE A 5 -14.13 -12.16 71.22
C ILE A 5 -15.00 -11.43 70.19
N THR A 6 -14.84 -10.12 70.05
CA THR A 6 -15.45 -9.35 68.96
C THR A 6 -14.53 -9.34 67.75
N LEU A 7 -14.99 -9.96 66.66
CA LEU A 7 -14.47 -9.81 65.30
C LEU A 7 -14.41 -8.30 64.95
N SER A 8 -13.20 -7.78 64.73
CA SER A 8 -12.99 -6.45 64.17
C SER A 8 -13.04 -6.51 62.65
N ALA A 9 -13.75 -5.56 62.06
CA ALA A 9 -13.98 -5.31 60.65
C ALA A 9 -12.92 -5.86 59.70
N ALA A 10 -13.31 -6.97 59.07
CA ALA A 10 -12.88 -7.43 57.78
C ALA A 10 -12.58 -6.29 56.79
N LEU A 11 -11.43 -6.39 56.14
CA LEU A 11 -11.40 -6.45 54.68
C LEU A 11 -11.92 -5.21 53.93
N THR A 12 -11.40 -4.02 54.22
CA THR A 12 -11.67 -2.82 53.36
C THR A 12 -10.46 -1.90 53.21
N ILE A 13 -9.24 -2.43 53.36
CA ILE A 13 -7.99 -1.68 53.12
C ILE A 13 -6.97 -2.57 52.40
N ILE A 14 -7.40 -3.33 51.39
CA ILE A 14 -6.51 -3.81 50.29
C ILE A 14 -7.28 -3.69 48.96
N PHE A 15 -8.03 -2.59 48.80
CA PHE A 15 -8.72 -2.27 47.54
C PHE A 15 -8.53 -0.80 47.11
N THR A 16 -7.43 -0.19 47.58
CA THR A 16 -7.06 1.19 47.23
C THR A 16 -5.67 1.33 46.62
N VAL A 17 -4.98 0.19 46.37
CA VAL A 17 -3.65 0.19 45.72
C VAL A 17 -3.62 -0.63 44.42
N LEU A 18 -4.72 -1.31 44.06
CA LEU A 18 -4.81 -2.11 42.83
C LEU A 18 -5.72 -1.53 41.73
N LEU A 19 -6.03 -0.23 41.79
CA LEU A 19 -6.70 0.50 40.71
C LEU A 19 -5.86 1.67 40.15
N GLY A 20 -4.63 1.85 40.65
CA GLY A 20 -3.70 2.88 40.16
C GLY A 20 -2.66 2.37 39.15
N ASN A 21 -2.58 1.06 38.90
CA ASN A 21 -1.54 0.45 38.07
C ASN A 21 -2.09 -0.67 37.17
N LEU A 22 -3.13 -0.36 36.41
CA LEU A 22 -3.45 -1.09 35.20
C LEU A 22 -3.35 -0.13 34.03
N ASN A 23 -2.15 -0.12 33.44
CA ASN A 23 -1.89 0.29 32.07
C ASN A 23 -2.85 -0.44 31.14
N THR A 24 -4.05 0.10 30.92
CA THR A 24 -4.95 -0.34 29.86
C THR A 24 -5.00 0.75 28.83
N VAL A 25 -4.07 0.68 27.87
CA VAL A 25 -4.12 1.29 26.54
C VAL A 25 -4.52 2.77 26.59
N PHE A 26 -3.55 3.69 26.69
CA PHE A 26 -3.80 5.07 26.29
C PHE A 26 -4.15 5.07 24.79
N ALA A 27 -5.43 4.87 24.48
CA ALA A 27 -5.99 5.33 23.22
C ALA A 27 -5.74 6.84 23.23
N GLN A 28 -4.69 7.26 22.53
CA GLN A 28 -4.33 8.65 22.38
C GLN A 28 -5.60 9.40 21.97
N GLN A 29 -6.10 10.29 22.84
CA GLN A 29 -7.24 11.13 22.47
C GLN A 29 -6.75 12.08 21.37
N PRO A 30 -7.20 11.94 20.11
CA PRO A 30 -6.64 12.73 19.04
C PRO A 30 -6.91 14.23 19.27
N PRO A 31 -5.94 15.12 19.04
CA PRO A 31 -6.17 16.56 19.10
C PRO A 31 -7.32 16.99 18.17
N ALA A 32 -8.05 18.03 18.51
CA ALA A 32 -9.14 18.54 17.66
C ALA A 32 -8.68 18.86 16.23
N GLU A 33 -7.45 19.34 16.08
CA GLU A 33 -6.81 19.63 14.81
C GLU A 33 -6.66 18.39 13.93
N PHE A 34 -6.49 17.20 14.51
CA PHE A 34 -6.51 15.97 13.73
C PHE A 34 -7.82 15.82 12.96
N PHE A 35 -8.95 16.01 13.64
CA PHE A 35 -10.26 15.91 13.02
C PHE A 35 -10.54 17.03 12.01
N ASN A 36 -10.06 18.25 12.28
CA ASN A 36 -10.13 19.36 11.32
C ASN A 36 -9.34 19.03 10.05
N GLY A 37 -8.12 18.51 10.21
CA GLY A 37 -7.27 18.11 9.10
C GLY A 37 -7.90 16.98 8.27
N LEU A 38 -8.52 15.99 8.92
CA LEU A 38 -9.26 14.93 8.22
C LEU A 38 -10.39 15.49 7.35
N LYS A 39 -11.19 16.43 7.88
CA LYS A 39 -12.26 17.09 7.12
C LYS A 39 -11.73 17.90 5.95
N ALA A 40 -10.54 18.50 6.11
CA ALA A 40 -9.93 19.33 5.09
C ALA A 40 -9.23 18.52 3.98
N MET A 41 -8.97 17.22 4.13
CA MET A 41 -8.15 16.45 3.18
C MET A 41 -8.62 16.53 1.72
N SER A 42 -9.94 16.39 1.49
CA SER A 42 -10.52 16.44 0.14
C SER A 42 -10.92 17.84 -0.32
N VAL A 43 -10.82 18.85 0.55
CA VAL A 43 -11.30 20.22 0.30
C VAL A 43 -10.14 21.20 0.17
N ASN A 44 -9.19 21.13 1.09
CA ASN A 44 -8.05 22.03 1.18
C ASN A 44 -6.85 21.26 1.78
N SER A 45 -6.04 20.67 0.90
CA SER A 45 -4.89 19.85 1.29
C SER A 45 -3.80 20.65 2.03
N THR A 46 -3.69 21.96 1.79
CA THR A 46 -2.78 22.84 2.54
C THR A 46 -3.23 23.00 3.99
N GLN A 47 -4.52 23.28 4.20
CA GLN A 47 -5.09 23.33 5.55
C GLN A 47 -4.96 21.98 6.25
N ALA A 48 -5.28 20.89 5.56
CA ALA A 48 -5.14 19.54 6.10
C ALA A 48 -3.72 19.25 6.60
N LYS A 49 -2.69 19.61 5.82
CA LYS A 49 -1.28 19.47 6.24
C LYS A 49 -0.98 20.30 7.48
N ASN A 50 -1.41 21.56 7.51
CA ASN A 50 -1.18 22.45 8.66
C ASN A 50 -1.82 21.89 9.94
N ASP A 51 -3.07 21.46 9.86
CA ASP A 51 -3.81 20.88 10.99
C ASP A 51 -3.14 19.59 11.50
N MET A 52 -2.63 18.74 10.60
CA MET A 52 -1.87 17.55 10.99
C MET A 52 -0.53 17.90 11.65
N MET A 53 0.16 18.96 11.19
CA MET A 53 1.38 19.45 11.84
C MET A 53 1.10 20.01 13.23
N ILE A 54 -0.01 20.73 13.43
CA ILE A 54 -0.43 21.20 14.76
C ILE A 54 -0.77 20.00 15.66
N SER A 55 -1.44 18.97 15.13
CA SER A 55 -1.73 17.74 15.86
C SER A 55 -0.45 17.07 16.38
N ILE A 56 0.59 16.96 15.54
CA ILE A 56 1.91 16.47 15.95
C ILE A 56 2.54 17.37 17.01
N ALA A 57 2.47 18.69 16.87
CA ALA A 57 3.04 19.61 17.85
C ALA A 57 2.39 19.46 19.24
N LYS A 58 1.08 19.19 19.30
CA LYS A 58 0.35 18.95 20.55
C LYS A 58 0.56 17.55 21.11
N MET A 59 0.67 16.56 20.25
CA MET A 59 0.83 15.16 20.62
C MET A 59 1.86 14.47 19.71
N PRO A 60 3.16 14.59 20.01
CA PRO A 60 4.24 14.10 19.14
C PRO A 60 4.25 12.58 18.90
N ASP A 61 3.63 11.80 19.79
CA ASP A 61 3.54 10.35 19.63
C ASP A 61 2.26 9.92 18.90
N PHE A 62 1.40 10.88 18.48
CA PHE A 62 0.15 10.58 17.79
C PHE A 62 0.35 10.11 16.36
N HIS A 63 0.50 8.79 16.20
CA HIS A 63 0.81 8.14 14.93
C HIS A 63 -0.20 8.45 13.81
N GLY A 64 -1.46 8.78 14.16
CA GLY A 64 -2.51 9.11 13.19
C GLY A 64 -2.15 10.33 12.33
N ALA A 65 -1.65 11.40 12.95
CA ALA A 65 -1.27 12.60 12.21
C ALA A 65 -0.09 12.35 11.25
N TYR A 66 0.89 11.55 11.67
CA TYR A 66 1.98 11.11 10.80
C TYR A 66 1.47 10.29 9.60
N HIS A 67 0.55 9.35 9.83
CA HIS A 67 -0.04 8.56 8.75
C HIS A 67 -0.66 9.46 7.67
N PHE A 68 -1.52 10.39 8.09
CA PHE A 68 -2.26 11.25 7.16
C PHE A 68 -1.37 12.32 6.51
N LEU A 69 -0.31 12.81 7.16
CA LEU A 69 0.73 13.58 6.45
C LEU A 69 1.40 12.74 5.37
N GLY A 70 1.74 11.49 5.67
CA GLY A 70 2.24 10.53 4.69
C GLY A 70 1.34 10.42 3.45
N VAL A 71 0.03 10.32 3.66
CA VAL A 71 -0.97 10.32 2.58
C VAL A 71 -0.92 11.62 1.78
N LEU A 72 -1.03 12.77 2.44
CA LEU A 72 -1.07 14.08 1.80
C LEU A 72 0.21 14.40 1.00
N TYR A 73 1.37 13.93 1.46
CA TYR A 73 2.63 14.05 0.73
C TYR A 73 2.71 13.08 -0.44
N SER A 74 2.22 11.85 -0.30
CA SER A 74 2.14 10.89 -1.40
C SER A 74 1.24 11.39 -2.53
N GLU A 75 0.07 11.95 -2.20
CA GLU A 75 -0.85 12.56 -3.17
C GLU A 75 -0.24 13.78 -3.86
N ALA A 76 0.54 14.57 -3.12
CA ALA A 76 1.35 15.66 -3.68
C ALA A 76 2.59 15.18 -4.45
N ARG A 77 2.78 13.86 -4.61
CA ARG A 77 3.94 13.21 -5.26
C ARG A 77 5.29 13.55 -4.63
N GLN A 78 5.30 13.95 -3.36
CA GLN A 78 6.51 14.24 -2.57
C GLN A 78 6.88 12.99 -1.77
N GLN A 79 7.42 11.98 -2.47
CA GLN A 79 7.60 10.65 -1.89
C GLN A 79 8.60 10.60 -0.73
N ASP A 80 9.65 11.43 -0.72
CA ASP A 80 10.59 11.47 0.39
C ASP A 80 9.92 11.91 1.70
N SER A 81 9.10 12.96 1.63
CA SER A 81 8.27 13.38 2.77
C SER A 81 7.26 12.29 3.15
N ALA A 82 6.59 11.69 2.15
CA ALA A 82 5.63 10.62 2.40
C ALA A 82 6.27 9.46 3.18
N ILE A 83 7.43 8.97 2.71
CA ILE A 83 8.21 7.93 3.36
C ILE A 83 8.56 8.31 4.80
N TYR A 84 9.12 9.51 5.02
CA TYR A 84 9.50 9.98 6.35
C TYR A 84 8.33 9.92 7.35
N TYR A 85 7.17 10.46 6.97
CA TYR A 85 6.00 10.49 7.85
C TYR A 85 5.37 9.09 8.03
N LEU A 86 5.30 8.26 6.99
CA LEU A 86 4.79 6.90 7.08
C LEU A 86 5.67 6.00 7.96
N GLU A 87 7.00 6.12 7.86
CA GLU A 87 7.91 5.40 8.75
C GLU A 87 7.72 5.82 10.22
N LYS A 88 7.51 7.12 10.49
CA LYS A 88 7.18 7.59 11.85
C LYS A 88 5.86 6.99 12.33
N ALA A 89 4.83 6.97 11.49
CA ALA A 89 3.53 6.37 11.84
C ALA A 89 3.66 4.88 12.17
N VAL A 90 4.43 4.12 11.39
CA VAL A 90 4.71 2.70 11.64
C VAL A 90 5.44 2.47 12.95
N ARG A 91 6.48 3.28 13.24
CA ARG A 91 7.28 3.16 14.47
C ARG A 91 6.50 3.51 15.73
N LEU A 92 5.67 4.56 15.68
CA LEU A 92 4.91 5.04 16.83
C LEU A 92 3.67 4.17 17.13
N ASN A 93 3.08 3.53 16.11
CA ASN A 93 1.89 2.69 16.31
C ASN A 93 2.24 1.22 16.60
N THR A 94 2.84 0.93 17.75
CA THR A 94 3.28 -0.44 18.08
C THR A 94 2.13 -1.42 18.27
N THR A 95 0.96 -0.96 18.74
CA THR A 95 -0.23 -1.79 19.01
C THR A 95 -1.25 -1.81 17.88
N ASN A 96 -0.93 -1.19 16.73
CA ASN A 96 -1.81 -1.12 15.55
C ASN A 96 -3.22 -0.56 15.85
N VAL A 97 -3.29 0.52 16.64
CA VAL A 97 -4.54 1.22 16.93
C VAL A 97 -5.21 1.64 15.62
N ASN A 98 -6.52 1.38 15.52
CA ASN A 98 -7.35 1.68 14.36
C ASN A 98 -6.81 1.13 13.02
N LYS A 99 -6.03 0.04 13.05
CA LYS A 99 -5.37 -0.55 11.86
C LYS A 99 -4.45 0.42 11.11
N THR A 100 -4.10 1.56 11.72
CA THR A 100 -3.33 2.61 11.04
C THR A 100 -1.89 2.17 10.77
N ARG A 101 -1.34 1.22 11.53
CA ARG A 101 -0.01 0.67 11.26
C ARG A 101 -0.02 -0.16 9.98
N GLU A 102 -0.99 -1.07 9.84
CA GLU A 102 -1.21 -1.85 8.61
C GLU A 102 -1.36 -0.94 7.38
N MET A 103 -2.21 0.09 7.48
CA MET A 103 -2.40 1.05 6.40
C MET A 103 -1.13 1.85 6.08
N SER A 104 -0.33 2.19 7.10
CA SER A 104 0.93 2.91 6.91
C SER A 104 1.98 2.04 6.22
N TYR A 105 2.08 0.76 6.58
CA TYR A 105 2.95 -0.20 5.88
C TYR A 105 2.59 -0.32 4.41
N ALA A 106 1.30 -0.55 4.09
CA ALA A 106 0.86 -0.67 2.69
C ALA A 106 1.26 0.58 1.86
N ARG A 107 1.04 1.78 2.41
CA ARG A 107 1.41 3.04 1.75
C ARG A 107 2.92 3.24 1.67
N LEU A 108 3.68 2.79 2.66
CA LEU A 108 5.13 2.87 2.66
C LEU A 108 5.75 1.98 1.56
N ILE A 109 5.23 0.76 1.40
CA ILE A 109 5.60 -0.15 0.30
C ILE A 109 5.33 0.52 -1.05
N GLU A 110 4.16 1.15 -1.22
CA GLU A 110 3.82 1.88 -2.44
C GLU A 110 4.75 3.07 -2.70
N ALA A 111 5.11 3.85 -1.66
CA ALA A 111 5.99 5.00 -1.78
C ALA A 111 7.42 4.59 -2.18
N TYR A 112 7.98 3.54 -1.58
CA TYR A 112 9.26 2.97 -2.00
C TYR A 112 9.19 2.41 -3.42
N THR A 113 8.11 1.71 -3.78
CA THR A 113 7.87 1.20 -5.13
C THR A 113 7.84 2.33 -6.16
N TYR A 114 7.16 3.44 -5.87
CA TYR A 114 7.15 4.63 -6.74
C TYR A 114 8.56 5.20 -6.94
N LYS A 115 9.36 5.23 -5.88
CA LYS A 115 10.77 5.65 -5.93
C LYS A 115 11.70 4.62 -6.59
N GLN A 116 11.19 3.46 -6.99
CA GLN A 116 11.96 2.32 -7.51
C GLN A 116 12.98 1.77 -6.50
N ASP A 117 12.77 2.04 -5.21
CA ASP A 117 13.52 1.41 -4.12
C ASP A 117 12.88 0.05 -3.79
N PHE A 118 13.01 -0.88 -4.74
CA PHE A 118 12.37 -2.19 -4.65
C PHE A 118 12.90 -3.05 -3.50
N GLU A 119 14.16 -2.85 -3.11
CA GLU A 119 14.74 -3.51 -1.94
C GLU A 119 14.01 -3.06 -0.67
N LYS A 120 13.88 -1.76 -0.42
CA LYS A 120 13.12 -1.29 0.75
C LYS A 120 11.65 -1.66 0.68
N ALA A 121 11.02 -1.55 -0.49
CA ALA A 121 9.63 -1.98 -0.67
C ALA A 121 9.44 -3.46 -0.30
N TYR A 122 10.40 -4.31 -0.70
CA TYR A 122 10.40 -5.73 -0.38
C TYR A 122 10.60 -6.00 1.11
N GLN A 123 11.63 -5.41 1.74
CA GLN A 123 11.91 -5.62 3.16
C GLN A 123 10.77 -5.13 4.05
N THR A 124 10.25 -3.91 3.78
CA THR A 124 9.07 -3.39 4.47
C THR A 124 7.84 -4.27 4.25
N GLY A 125 7.66 -4.80 3.03
CA GLY A 125 6.55 -5.70 2.73
C GLY A 125 6.66 -7.03 3.45
N LEU A 126 7.86 -7.61 3.57
CA LEU A 126 8.08 -8.85 4.31
C LEU A 126 7.76 -8.67 5.79
N GLU A 127 8.32 -7.63 6.41
CA GLU A 127 8.03 -7.28 7.81
C GLU A 127 6.53 -7.11 8.03
N ALA A 128 5.86 -6.33 7.18
CA ALA A 128 4.42 -6.09 7.29
C ALA A 128 3.60 -7.38 7.09
N ASN A 129 4.00 -8.26 6.16
CA ASN A 129 3.31 -9.51 5.90
C ASN A 129 3.52 -10.54 7.01
N GLU A 130 4.66 -10.51 7.70
CA GLU A 130 4.90 -11.32 8.90
C GLU A 130 4.04 -10.86 10.08
N LEU A 131 3.91 -9.53 10.27
CA LEU A 131 3.07 -8.95 11.31
C LEU A 131 1.57 -9.11 11.03
N TYR A 132 1.17 -9.06 9.75
CA TYR A 132 -0.22 -9.00 9.31
C TYR A 132 -0.50 -9.97 8.13
N PRO A 133 -0.35 -11.30 8.32
CA PRO A 133 -0.39 -12.27 7.24
C PRO A 133 -1.74 -12.35 6.50
N ASP A 134 -2.84 -11.97 7.16
CA ASP A 134 -4.18 -11.98 6.57
C ASP A 134 -4.55 -10.66 5.87
N ASN A 135 -3.69 -9.64 5.94
CA ASN A 135 -3.96 -8.35 5.31
C ASN A 135 -3.69 -8.43 3.79
N LYS A 136 -4.79 -8.56 3.04
CA LYS A 136 -4.76 -8.63 1.57
C LYS A 136 -4.12 -7.40 0.90
N ALA A 137 -4.22 -6.20 1.49
CA ALA A 137 -3.64 -5.00 0.91
C ALA A 137 -2.10 -5.01 1.01
N ILE A 138 -1.55 -5.47 2.14
CA ILE A 138 -0.11 -5.68 2.32
C ILE A 138 0.39 -6.74 1.34
N ALA A 139 -0.26 -7.91 1.29
CA ALA A 139 0.13 -8.96 0.34
C ALA A 139 0.07 -8.48 -1.12
N ALA A 140 -0.97 -7.71 -1.48
CA ALA A 140 -1.14 -7.18 -2.82
C ALA A 140 -0.09 -6.12 -3.19
N THR A 141 0.26 -5.21 -2.26
CA THR A 141 1.27 -4.17 -2.50
C THR A 141 2.69 -4.74 -2.58
N LEU A 142 3.01 -5.75 -1.78
CA LEU A 142 4.28 -6.49 -1.90
C LEU A 142 4.36 -7.28 -3.22
N LYS A 143 3.27 -7.96 -3.62
CA LYS A 143 3.18 -8.61 -4.93
C LYS A 143 3.41 -7.61 -6.07
N ASP A 144 2.78 -6.43 -6.00
CA ASP A 144 2.98 -5.38 -7.00
C ASP A 144 4.42 -4.89 -7.05
N ALA A 145 5.07 -4.65 -5.90
CA ALA A 145 6.47 -4.23 -5.86
C ALA A 145 7.39 -5.24 -6.59
N CYS A 146 7.17 -6.53 -6.34
CA CYS A 146 7.90 -7.61 -7.00
C CYS A 146 7.63 -7.64 -8.52
N LEU A 147 6.36 -7.54 -8.94
CA LEU A 147 6.00 -7.52 -10.35
C LEU A 147 6.56 -6.29 -11.09
N TRP A 148 6.46 -5.09 -10.49
CA TRP A 148 7.03 -3.86 -11.05
C TRP A 148 8.54 -3.97 -11.25
N SER A 149 9.26 -4.48 -10.23
CA SER A 149 10.70 -4.69 -10.33
C SER A 149 11.08 -5.60 -11.50
N PHE A 150 10.34 -6.70 -11.67
CA PHE A 150 10.57 -7.65 -12.75
C PHE A 150 10.27 -7.02 -14.11
N TYR A 151 9.08 -6.43 -14.27
CA TYR A 151 8.65 -5.93 -15.56
C TYR A 151 9.47 -4.74 -16.05
N ILE A 152 9.89 -3.85 -15.15
CA ILE A 152 10.75 -2.72 -15.50
C ILE A 152 12.11 -3.22 -15.99
N LYS A 153 12.67 -4.25 -15.36
CA LYS A 153 14.02 -4.72 -15.66
C LYS A 153 14.10 -5.72 -16.81
N TYR A 154 13.09 -6.57 -16.97
CA TYR A 154 13.15 -7.75 -17.84
C TYR A 154 12.07 -7.81 -18.92
N ALA A 155 11.17 -6.83 -18.99
CA ALA A 155 10.01 -6.85 -19.87
C ALA A 155 9.65 -5.48 -20.47
N ASP A 156 10.63 -4.57 -20.52
CA ASP A 156 10.56 -3.23 -21.11
C ASP A 156 9.35 -2.41 -20.66
N LEU A 157 8.89 -2.59 -19.42
CA LEU A 157 7.82 -1.77 -18.86
C LEU A 157 8.38 -0.39 -18.49
N ASN A 158 7.76 0.66 -19.01
CA ASN A 158 8.18 2.02 -18.71
C ASN A 158 7.99 2.33 -17.22
N LYS A 159 9.09 2.57 -16.51
CA LYS A 159 9.11 2.92 -15.08
C LYS A 159 8.25 4.15 -14.74
N ASN A 160 8.03 5.06 -15.68
CA ASN A 160 7.19 6.24 -15.45
C ASN A 160 5.72 5.89 -15.23
N TYR A 161 5.29 4.68 -15.61
CA TYR A 161 3.94 4.18 -15.35
C TYR A 161 3.69 3.81 -13.87
N LEU A 162 4.71 3.89 -13.01
CA LEU A 162 4.53 3.90 -11.56
C LEU A 162 3.78 5.15 -11.07
N SER A 163 3.76 6.22 -11.87
CA SER A 163 2.97 7.41 -11.58
C SER A 163 1.47 7.10 -11.60
N PRO A 164 0.69 7.56 -10.60
CA PRO A 164 -0.76 7.39 -10.62
C PRO A 164 -1.45 8.35 -11.60
N VAL A 165 -0.72 9.28 -12.20
CA VAL A 165 -1.24 10.25 -13.18
C VAL A 165 -1.50 9.53 -14.50
N ILE A 166 -2.73 9.68 -15.00
CA ILE A 166 -3.15 9.09 -16.26
C ILE A 166 -2.41 9.75 -17.42
N MET A 167 -1.76 8.93 -18.26
CA MET A 167 -1.13 9.33 -19.52
C MET A 167 -2.07 9.06 -20.70
N ASP A 168 -1.81 9.75 -21.83
CA ASP A 168 -2.60 9.60 -23.06
C ASP A 168 -2.49 8.19 -23.68
N GLU A 169 -1.32 7.57 -23.55
CA GLU A 169 -1.03 6.23 -24.08
C GLU A 169 -0.05 5.47 -23.18
N TYR A 170 -0.28 4.17 -23.02
CA TYR A 170 0.63 3.22 -22.40
C TYR A 170 1.09 2.19 -23.41
N VAL A 171 2.39 1.94 -23.52
CA VAL A 171 2.95 0.92 -24.40
C VAL A 171 3.22 -0.32 -23.55
N VAL A 172 2.59 -1.43 -23.90
CA VAL A 172 2.65 -2.67 -23.10
C VAL A 172 3.04 -3.86 -23.94
N ASN A 173 3.74 -4.79 -23.31
CA ASN A 173 4.22 -6.03 -23.90
C ASN A 173 3.39 -7.24 -23.42
N SER A 174 2.39 -7.06 -22.55
CA SER A 174 1.50 -8.13 -22.07
C SER A 174 0.25 -7.58 -21.37
N ILE A 175 -0.81 -8.38 -21.31
CA ILE A 175 -2.07 -8.03 -20.60
C ILE A 175 -1.82 -7.78 -19.11
N THR A 176 -0.88 -8.50 -18.50
CA THR A 176 -0.58 -8.32 -17.07
C THR A 176 0.06 -6.96 -16.76
N GLN A 177 0.80 -6.38 -17.72
CA GLN A 177 1.30 -5.01 -17.56
C GLN A 177 0.14 -4.00 -17.55
N GLU A 178 -0.89 -4.20 -18.38
CA GLU A 178 -2.09 -3.36 -18.40
C GLU A 178 -2.82 -3.37 -17.05
N TYR A 179 -3.00 -4.56 -16.47
CA TYR A 179 -3.60 -4.72 -15.15
C TYR A 179 -2.77 -4.02 -14.05
N LEU A 180 -1.45 -4.21 -14.08
CA LEU A 180 -0.52 -3.64 -13.09
C LEU A 180 -0.48 -2.11 -13.15
N ILE A 181 -0.57 -1.52 -14.35
CA ILE A 181 -0.71 -0.08 -14.55
C ILE A 181 -2.08 0.39 -14.04
N THR A 182 -3.17 -0.21 -14.53
CA THR A 182 -4.55 0.24 -14.27
C THR A 182 -4.85 0.37 -12.77
N ARG A 183 -4.42 -0.61 -11.96
CA ARG A 183 -4.65 -0.58 -10.51
C ARG A 183 -3.92 0.53 -9.77
N LYS A 184 -2.90 1.15 -10.37
CA LYS A 184 -2.15 2.28 -9.79
C LYS A 184 -2.78 3.63 -10.11
N LEU A 185 -3.55 3.72 -11.19
CA LEU A 185 -4.10 4.98 -11.66
C LEU A 185 -5.16 5.54 -10.72
N ILE A 186 -5.15 6.86 -10.60
CA ILE A 186 -6.07 7.64 -9.77
C ILE A 186 -6.59 8.81 -10.60
N HIS A 187 -7.89 9.06 -10.52
CA HIS A 187 -8.53 10.25 -11.08
C HIS A 187 -9.36 10.93 -9.99
N GLN A 188 -9.15 12.24 -9.78
CA GLN A 188 -9.84 13.03 -8.75
C GLN A 188 -9.79 12.39 -7.33
N GLY A 189 -8.65 11.77 -6.99
CA GLY A 189 -8.46 11.12 -5.69
C GLY A 189 -9.07 9.70 -5.57
N GLU A 190 -9.73 9.21 -6.62
CA GLU A 190 -10.38 7.90 -6.63
C GLU A 190 -9.67 6.91 -7.57
N ARG A 191 -9.67 5.63 -7.19
CA ARG A 191 -9.21 4.55 -8.07
C ARG A 191 -10.18 4.37 -9.24
N LEU A 192 -9.66 3.95 -10.39
CA LEU A 192 -10.47 3.74 -11.59
C LEU A 192 -11.35 2.49 -11.44
N GLN A 193 -12.58 2.57 -11.93
CA GLN A 193 -13.50 1.43 -12.10
C GLN A 193 -13.62 1.16 -13.60
N VAL A 194 -13.06 0.05 -14.07
CA VAL A 194 -13.17 -0.35 -15.47
C VAL A 194 -14.59 -0.85 -15.74
N VAL A 195 -15.26 -0.24 -16.70
CA VAL A 195 -16.67 -0.51 -17.06
C VAL A 195 -16.83 -1.04 -18.49
N GLY A 196 -15.77 -1.01 -19.29
CA GLY A 196 -15.77 -1.54 -20.64
C GLY A 196 -14.35 -1.77 -21.15
N GLN A 197 -14.25 -2.60 -22.18
CA GLN A 197 -13.00 -2.97 -22.83
C GLN A 197 -13.29 -3.21 -24.31
N SER A 198 -12.39 -2.75 -25.17
CA SER A 198 -12.49 -2.98 -26.62
C SER A 198 -11.12 -3.01 -27.26
N LEU A 199 -10.91 -3.98 -28.16
CA LEU A 199 -9.76 -3.98 -29.05
C LEU A 199 -10.02 -3.05 -30.23
N GLN A 200 -9.06 -2.16 -30.50
CA GLN A 200 -9.17 -1.17 -31.57
C GLN A 200 -7.92 -1.19 -32.45
N ASN A 201 -8.10 -0.99 -33.76
CA ASN A 201 -6.99 -0.71 -34.67
C ASN A 201 -7.03 0.77 -35.04
N ILE A 202 -6.00 1.52 -34.64
CA ILE A 202 -5.89 2.96 -34.87
C ILE A 202 -4.57 3.19 -35.61
N ASN A 203 -4.63 3.73 -36.83
CA ASN A 203 -3.44 4.01 -37.65
C ASN A 203 -2.50 2.80 -37.81
N LYS A 204 -3.06 1.60 -38.05
CA LYS A 204 -2.33 0.32 -38.17
C LYS A 204 -1.67 -0.20 -36.88
N LEU A 205 -1.93 0.43 -35.74
CA LEU A 205 -1.50 -0.02 -34.42
C LEU A 205 -2.68 -0.65 -33.69
N ASN A 206 -2.41 -1.72 -32.95
CA ASN A 206 -3.43 -2.39 -32.14
C ASN A 206 -3.42 -1.81 -30.72
N TYR A 207 -4.62 -1.54 -30.22
CA TYR A 207 -4.86 -1.02 -28.89
C TYR A 207 -5.84 -1.92 -28.14
N ASP A 208 -5.59 -2.09 -26.86
CA ASP A 208 -6.65 -2.40 -25.90
C ASP A 208 -7.10 -1.09 -25.25
N VAL A 209 -8.38 -0.77 -25.38
CA VAL A 209 -8.97 0.47 -24.87
C VAL A 209 -9.92 0.10 -23.74
N LEU A 210 -9.53 0.49 -22.52
CA LEU A 210 -10.38 0.35 -21.34
C LEU A 210 -11.21 1.61 -21.17
N LYS A 211 -12.51 1.42 -20.94
CA LYS A 211 -13.39 2.47 -20.44
C LYS A 211 -13.40 2.42 -18.93
N TYR A 212 -13.23 3.57 -18.30
CA TYR A 212 -13.28 3.68 -16.85
C TYR A 212 -14.17 4.84 -16.40
N VAL A 213 -14.64 4.71 -15.17
CA VAL A 213 -15.28 5.76 -14.38
C VAL A 213 -14.59 5.87 -13.04
N THR A 214 -14.89 6.92 -12.28
CA THR A 214 -14.59 6.95 -10.84
C THR A 214 -15.85 6.64 -10.02
N ALA A 215 -15.69 6.46 -8.72
CA ALA A 215 -16.82 6.12 -7.87
C ALA A 215 -17.85 7.25 -7.84
N THR A 216 -17.40 8.50 -7.89
CA THR A 216 -18.23 9.71 -7.76
C THR A 216 -18.64 10.34 -9.10
N ASP A 217 -17.70 10.57 -10.04
CA ASP A 217 -17.97 11.31 -11.30
C ASP A 217 -18.87 10.51 -12.26
N LYS A 218 -18.72 9.17 -12.30
CA LYS A 218 -19.43 8.25 -13.22
C LYS A 218 -19.30 8.57 -14.72
N THR A 219 -18.64 9.67 -15.10
CA THR A 219 -18.32 10.02 -16.48
C THR A 219 -17.36 8.99 -17.09
N GLU A 220 -17.75 8.38 -18.20
CA GLU A 220 -16.90 7.45 -18.95
C GLU A 220 -15.71 8.18 -19.57
N ARG A 221 -14.53 7.60 -19.40
CA ARG A 221 -13.27 8.04 -20.00
C ARG A 221 -12.52 6.83 -20.55
N GLU A 222 -11.56 7.08 -21.44
CA GLU A 222 -10.76 6.03 -22.05
C GLU A 222 -9.34 5.99 -21.49
N LEU A 223 -8.80 4.78 -21.40
CA LEU A 223 -7.42 4.46 -21.11
C LEU A 223 -6.88 3.58 -22.24
N LYS A 224 -5.82 4.03 -22.91
CA LYS A 224 -5.33 3.40 -24.14
C LYS A 224 -4.02 2.65 -23.89
N PHE A 225 -4.05 1.34 -24.13
CA PHE A 225 -2.89 0.48 -24.11
C PHE A 225 -2.51 0.09 -25.54
N ARG A 226 -1.41 0.66 -26.05
CA ARG A 226 -0.84 0.22 -27.31
C ARG A 226 -0.15 -1.13 -27.12
N LEU A 227 -0.62 -2.13 -27.87
CA LEU A 227 -0.12 -3.49 -27.80
C LEU A 227 1.17 -3.61 -28.62
N ASN A 228 2.29 -3.78 -27.92
CA ASN A 228 3.59 -4.02 -28.55
C ASN A 228 3.90 -5.53 -28.67
N TRP A 229 2.87 -6.34 -28.91
CA TRP A 229 2.95 -7.80 -29.04
C TRP A 229 1.91 -8.28 -30.05
N ASN A 230 2.16 -9.43 -30.67
CA ASN A 230 1.32 -10.01 -31.70
C ASN A 230 0.29 -10.96 -31.08
N MET A 231 -0.96 -10.52 -31.00
CA MET A 231 -2.06 -11.30 -30.43
C MET A 231 -2.31 -12.66 -31.09
N ASN A 232 -1.85 -12.88 -32.32
CA ASN A 232 -2.02 -14.14 -33.03
C ASN A 232 -0.96 -15.19 -32.66
N THR A 233 0.20 -14.76 -32.17
CA THR A 233 1.36 -15.64 -31.92
C THR A 233 1.86 -15.58 -30.48
N GLU A 234 1.50 -14.55 -29.73
CA GLU A 234 1.97 -14.27 -28.38
C GLU A 234 0.77 -14.24 -27.44
N PHE A 235 0.41 -15.39 -26.84
CA PHE A 235 -0.82 -15.56 -26.06
C PHE A 235 -0.81 -14.76 -24.75
N GLY A 236 -1.34 -13.54 -24.80
CA GLY A 236 -1.45 -12.64 -23.65
C GLY A 236 -0.20 -11.76 -23.41
N GLY A 237 0.78 -11.79 -24.32
CA GLY A 237 1.99 -10.99 -24.26
C GLY A 237 3.25 -11.71 -24.72
N LYS A 238 4.34 -10.96 -24.80
CA LYS A 238 5.68 -11.50 -25.12
C LYS A 238 6.13 -12.52 -24.08
N VAL A 239 7.01 -13.41 -24.51
CA VAL A 239 7.72 -14.32 -23.61
C VAL A 239 8.85 -13.57 -22.91
N PHE A 240 8.79 -13.52 -21.57
CA PHE A 240 9.83 -12.91 -20.73
C PHE A 240 10.72 -13.99 -20.08
N PRO A 241 11.94 -13.67 -19.64
CA PRO A 241 12.89 -14.65 -19.07
C PRO A 241 12.55 -15.07 -17.63
N SER A 242 11.27 -15.29 -17.30
CA SER A 242 10.77 -15.53 -15.94
C SER A 242 11.41 -16.77 -15.28
N LYS A 243 11.59 -17.87 -16.02
CA LYS A 243 12.27 -19.07 -15.51
C LYS A 243 13.72 -18.77 -15.12
N THR A 244 14.48 -18.21 -16.06
CA THR A 244 15.91 -17.89 -15.85
C THR A 244 16.10 -16.89 -14.70
N VAL A 245 15.23 -15.87 -14.61
CA VAL A 245 15.30 -14.88 -13.54
C VAL A 245 15.00 -15.50 -12.18
N ALA A 246 13.96 -16.33 -12.06
CA ALA A 246 13.58 -16.98 -10.81
C ALA A 246 14.65 -17.96 -10.28
N GLU A 247 15.30 -18.71 -11.19
CA GLU A 247 16.29 -19.74 -10.86
C GLU A 247 17.68 -19.15 -10.54
N ASN A 248 18.01 -17.96 -11.04
CA ASN A 248 19.30 -17.32 -10.80
C ASN A 248 19.39 -16.74 -9.37
N LYS A 249 20.17 -17.42 -8.51
CA LYS A 249 20.40 -17.02 -7.10
C LYS A 249 21.16 -15.69 -6.94
N GLY A 250 21.79 -15.18 -8.00
CA GLY A 250 22.42 -13.85 -8.01
C GLY A 250 21.44 -12.69 -8.15
N ASN A 251 20.19 -12.96 -8.56
CA ASN A 251 19.16 -11.93 -8.62
C ASN A 251 18.56 -11.66 -7.22
N PRO A 252 18.22 -10.41 -6.90
CA PRO A 252 17.46 -10.08 -5.70
C PRO A 252 16.15 -10.86 -5.57
N MET A 253 15.74 -11.15 -4.33
CA MET A 253 14.53 -11.95 -4.07
C MET A 253 13.27 -11.33 -4.68
N TYR A 254 13.11 -10.01 -4.62
CA TYR A 254 11.94 -9.31 -5.17
C TYR A 254 11.78 -9.50 -6.68
N GLU A 255 12.89 -9.57 -7.43
CA GLU A 255 12.87 -9.84 -8.89
C GLU A 255 12.53 -11.31 -9.17
N ARG A 256 13.10 -12.24 -8.38
CA ARG A 256 12.84 -13.68 -8.48
C ARG A 256 11.38 -14.01 -8.17
N ILE A 257 10.80 -13.35 -7.17
CA ILE A 257 9.38 -13.48 -6.81
C ILE A 257 8.50 -12.92 -7.93
N GLY A 258 8.83 -11.73 -8.45
CA GLY A 258 8.11 -11.16 -9.60
C GLY A 258 8.07 -12.12 -10.79
N ALA A 259 9.21 -12.77 -11.06
CA ALA A 259 9.31 -13.78 -12.10
C ALA A 259 8.43 -15.03 -11.85
N LEU A 260 8.39 -15.55 -10.62
CA LEU A 260 7.51 -16.66 -10.25
C LEU A 260 6.02 -16.32 -10.38
N LEU A 261 5.63 -15.13 -9.91
CA LEU A 261 4.25 -14.64 -9.94
C LEU A 261 3.76 -14.38 -11.37
N LEU A 262 4.66 -13.99 -12.28
CA LEU A 262 4.35 -13.90 -13.71
C LEU A 262 4.14 -15.29 -14.33
N LYS A 263 5.00 -16.27 -13.97
CA LYS A 263 4.94 -17.63 -14.55
C LYS A 263 3.64 -18.37 -14.19
N ASP A 264 3.10 -18.13 -13.00
CA ASP A 264 1.80 -18.64 -12.58
C ASP A 264 1.00 -17.53 -11.90
N PRO A 265 0.11 -16.84 -12.64
CA PRO A 265 -0.68 -15.73 -12.10
C PRO A 265 -1.59 -16.12 -10.93
N ARG A 266 -1.91 -17.43 -10.80
CA ARG A 266 -2.71 -17.99 -9.69
C ARG A 266 -1.89 -18.22 -8.44
N MET A 267 -0.56 -18.20 -8.53
CA MET A 267 0.34 -18.32 -7.39
C MET A 267 0.13 -17.12 -6.46
N ASP A 268 -0.15 -17.42 -5.19
CA ASP A 268 -0.16 -16.41 -4.15
C ASP A 268 1.28 -16.06 -3.70
N LEU A 269 1.39 -14.92 -3.02
CA LEU A 269 2.68 -14.42 -2.54
C LEU A 269 3.34 -15.39 -1.56
N LYS A 270 2.57 -16.04 -0.69
CA LYS A 270 3.07 -16.99 0.31
C LYS A 270 3.78 -18.17 -0.35
N THR A 271 3.14 -18.78 -1.35
CA THR A 271 3.69 -19.89 -2.14
C THR A 271 4.95 -19.47 -2.88
N ALA A 272 4.98 -18.26 -3.45
CA ALA A 272 6.16 -17.73 -4.13
C ALA A 272 7.35 -17.55 -3.15
N LEU A 273 7.09 -17.01 -1.96
CA LEU A 273 8.09 -16.84 -0.90
C LEU A 273 8.63 -18.20 -0.43
N GLU A 274 7.77 -19.17 -0.18
CA GLU A 274 8.15 -20.52 0.25
C GLU A 274 9.02 -21.25 -0.78
N LYS A 275 8.71 -21.10 -2.07
CA LYS A 275 9.50 -21.71 -3.16
C LYS A 275 10.95 -21.22 -3.23
N LEU A 276 11.21 -19.98 -2.84
CA LEU A 276 12.55 -19.38 -2.93
C LEU A 276 13.35 -19.47 -1.63
N LYS A 277 12.74 -19.93 -0.54
CA LYS A 277 13.43 -20.26 0.73
C LYS A 277 14.16 -21.61 0.66
N GLN A 278 13.85 -22.45 -0.33
CA GLN A 278 14.45 -23.77 -0.60
C GLN A 278 15.69 -23.64 -1.49
#